data_AF-A0A2E4PF10-F1
#
_entry.id   AF-A0A2E4PF10-F1
#
_cell.length_a   1.000
_cell.length_b   1.000
_cell.length_c   1.000
_cell.angle_alpha   90.00
_cell.angle_beta   90.00
_cell.angle_gamma   90.00
#
_symmetry.space_group_name_H-M   'P 1'
#
loop_
_entity.id
_entity.type
_entity.pdbx_description
1 polymer ?
#
loop_
_entity_poly.entity_id
_entity_poly.type
_entity_poly.pdbx_seq_one_letter_code
_entity_poly.pdbx_strand_id
1 'polypeptide(L)'
;MARKSLLSAAIERPQAEANENAIPQPVADVVRAEAKRPNSNAGKYHLGGYFDQDDPTAEAFRVLAAKTRRKQQDLLGEAISDLVAKYDARAKFGS
;
A
#
# COMPACT_ATOMS: atom_id res chain seq x y z
N MET A 1 -20.50 40.67 24.26
CA MET A 1 -19.95 39.35 23.92
C MET A 1 -20.96 38.27 24.28
N ALA A 2 -21.43 37.46 23.33
CA ALA A 2 -22.04 36.15 23.59
C ALA A 2 -22.18 35.38 22.26
N ARG A 3 -21.34 34.36 22.04
CA ARG A 3 -21.53 33.39 20.95
C ARG A 3 -22.54 32.35 21.44
N LYS A 4 -23.75 32.33 20.88
CA LYS A 4 -24.74 31.26 21.09
C LYS A 4 -24.29 30.03 20.31
N SER A 5 -23.79 29.02 21.02
CA SER A 5 -23.51 27.68 20.49
C SER A 5 -24.82 26.90 20.34
N LEU A 6 -25.04 26.26 19.19
CA LEU A 6 -26.15 25.34 18.90
C LEU A 6 -25.63 23.91 18.74
N LEU A 7 -24.97 23.37 19.76
CA LEU A 7 -24.61 21.96 19.83
C LEU A 7 -25.20 21.36 21.10
N SER A 8 -26.41 20.82 20.99
CA SER A 8 -26.98 19.85 21.94
C SER A 8 -28.14 19.12 21.27
N ALA A 9 -27.82 18.27 20.30
CA ALA A 9 -28.70 17.16 19.95
C ALA A 9 -28.30 15.99 20.85
N ALA A 10 -29.20 15.68 21.78
CA ALA A 10 -29.06 14.62 22.76
C ALA A 10 -28.83 13.28 22.05
N ILE A 11 -27.72 12.61 22.40
CA ILE A 11 -27.53 11.19 22.12
C ILE A 11 -28.30 10.44 23.21
N GLU A 12 -29.45 9.89 22.86
CA GLU A 12 -30.22 8.97 23.69
C GLU A 12 -29.35 7.75 24.04
N ARG A 13 -29.33 7.41 25.33
CA ARG A 13 -28.66 6.21 25.85
C ARG A 13 -29.55 4.99 25.59
N PRO A 14 -28.98 3.83 25.22
CA PRO A 14 -29.76 2.63 25.02
C PRO A 14 -30.37 2.13 26.34
N GLN A 15 -31.67 1.83 26.27
CA GLN A 15 -32.48 1.26 27.33
C GLN A 15 -32.00 -0.17 27.61
N ALA A 16 -31.58 -0.41 28.85
CA ALA A 16 -31.25 -1.73 29.36
C ALA A 16 -32.55 -2.43 29.79
N GLU A 17 -32.98 -3.43 29.04
CA GLU A 17 -33.94 -4.43 29.51
C GLU A 17 -33.23 -5.78 29.53
N ALA A 18 -33.03 -6.29 30.75
CA ALA A 18 -32.50 -7.61 31.00
C ALA A 18 -33.57 -8.66 30.67
N ASN A 19 -33.25 -9.61 29.80
CA ASN A 19 -33.92 -10.89 29.74
C ASN A 19 -32.85 -12.00 29.76
N GLU A 20 -32.93 -12.84 30.78
CA GLU A 20 -32.02 -13.93 31.08
C GLU A 20 -32.29 -15.13 30.16
N ASN A 21 -31.22 -15.81 29.73
CA ASN A 21 -31.19 -17.16 29.14
C ASN A 21 -31.78 -17.36 27.74
N ALA A 22 -30.98 -17.03 26.72
CA ALA A 22 -30.75 -17.93 25.58
C ALA A 22 -29.43 -17.55 24.90
N ILE A 23 -28.39 -18.39 25.01
CA ILE A 23 -27.18 -18.25 24.19
C ILE A 23 -27.59 -18.64 22.75
N PRO A 24 -27.53 -17.76 21.75
CA PRO A 24 -27.68 -18.19 20.37
C PRO A 24 -26.45 -19.02 20.01
N GLN A 25 -26.63 -20.32 19.79
CA GLN A 25 -25.58 -21.15 19.21
C GLN A 25 -25.25 -20.60 17.81
N PRO A 26 -23.97 -20.36 17.47
CA PRO A 26 -23.62 -20.00 16.12
C PRO A 26 -23.88 -21.22 15.24
N VAL A 27 -24.94 -21.17 14.43
CA VAL A 27 -25.06 -22.06 13.28
C VAL A 27 -23.87 -21.77 12.38
N ALA A 28 -23.01 -22.76 12.19
CA ALA A 28 -21.88 -22.65 11.30
C ALA A 28 -22.41 -22.39 9.89
N ASP A 29 -22.21 -21.17 9.37
CA ASP A 29 -22.38 -20.91 7.95
C ASP A 29 -21.46 -21.89 7.22
N VAL A 30 -22.04 -22.65 6.30
CA VAL A 30 -21.28 -23.52 5.39
C VAL A 30 -20.37 -22.58 4.60
N VAL A 31 -19.09 -22.54 4.96
CA VAL A 31 -18.07 -21.82 4.22
C VAL A 31 -18.00 -22.47 2.84
N ARG A 32 -18.72 -21.89 1.88
CA ARG A 32 -18.56 -22.22 0.47
C ARG A 32 -17.10 -21.91 0.15
N ALA A 33 -16.30 -22.95 -0.07
CA ALA A 33 -14.91 -22.79 -0.47
C ALA A 33 -14.87 -21.91 -1.73
N GLU A 34 -14.50 -20.66 -1.57
CA GLU A 34 -14.29 -19.75 -2.68
C GLU A 34 -13.12 -20.29 -3.49
N ALA A 35 -13.33 -20.43 -4.80
CA ALA A 35 -12.27 -20.85 -5.70
C ALA A 35 -11.06 -19.94 -5.50
N LYS A 36 -9.96 -20.52 -5.01
CA LYS A 36 -8.70 -19.83 -4.73
C LYS A 36 -8.19 -19.21 -6.03
N ARG A 37 -8.49 -17.92 -6.24
CA ARG A 37 -8.02 -17.18 -7.42
C ARG A 37 -6.50 -17.32 -7.47
N PRO A 38 -5.91 -17.61 -8.64
CA PRO A 38 -4.47 -17.69 -8.76
C PRO A 38 -3.85 -16.36 -8.28
N ASN A 39 -2.80 -16.46 -7.47
CA ASN A 39 -2.13 -15.28 -6.94
C ASN A 39 -1.51 -14.49 -8.11
N SER A 40 -2.11 -13.35 -8.45
CA SER A 40 -1.68 -12.44 -9.52
C SER A 40 -0.32 -11.77 -9.25
N ASN A 41 0.30 -12.07 -8.11
CA ASN A 41 1.61 -11.58 -7.70
C ASN A 41 2.70 -12.66 -7.76
N ALA A 42 2.43 -13.85 -8.31
CA ALA A 42 3.46 -14.86 -8.53
C ALA A 42 4.62 -14.24 -9.35
N GLY A 43 5.83 -14.24 -8.79
CA GLY A 43 7.03 -13.65 -9.40
C GLY A 43 7.24 -12.15 -9.19
N LYS A 44 6.33 -11.45 -8.52
CA LYS A 44 6.50 -10.01 -8.18
C LYS A 44 7.14 -9.88 -6.81
N TYR A 45 8.36 -9.36 -6.77
CA TYR A 45 9.06 -9.03 -5.53
C TYR A 45 8.86 -7.55 -5.22
N HIS A 46 8.57 -7.25 -3.95
CA HIS A 46 8.54 -5.87 -3.47
C HIS A 46 9.95 -5.47 -3.04
N LEU A 47 10.58 -4.59 -3.81
CA LEU A 47 11.84 -3.97 -3.44
C LEU A 47 11.56 -2.57 -2.89
N GLY A 48 11.88 -2.37 -1.61
CA GLY A 48 11.84 -1.07 -0.96
C GLY A 48 13.26 -0.56 -0.72
N GLY A 49 13.43 0.76 -0.76
CA GLY A 49 14.67 1.44 -0.46
C GLY A 49 14.38 2.87 -0.03
N TYR A 50 15.33 3.47 0.66
CA TYR A 50 15.23 4.85 1.11
C TYR A 50 16.32 5.65 0.40
N PHE A 51 15.96 6.84 -0.04
CA PHE A 51 16.92 7.88 -0.32
C PHE A 51 17.04 8.75 0.93
N ASP A 52 18.21 9.33 1.15
CA ASP A 52 18.34 10.35 2.17
C ASP A 52 17.44 11.54 1.83
N GLN A 53 16.96 12.24 2.85
CA GLN A 53 16.02 13.34 2.67
C GLN A 53 16.62 14.48 1.81
N ASP A 54 17.93 14.67 1.92
CA ASP A 54 18.68 15.69 1.19
C ASP A 54 19.42 15.10 -0.03
N ASP A 55 19.13 13.85 -0.43
CA ASP A 55 19.75 13.24 -1.59
C ASP A 55 19.22 13.88 -2.89
N PRO A 56 20.08 14.58 -3.66
CA PRO A 56 19.67 15.19 -4.92
C PRO A 56 19.17 14.17 -5.95
N THR A 57 19.58 12.91 -5.82
CA THR A 57 19.14 11.80 -6.69
C THR A 57 17.64 11.57 -6.57
N ALA A 58 17.11 11.65 -5.35
CA ALA A 58 15.68 11.47 -5.11
C ALA A 58 14.84 12.56 -5.80
N GLU A 59 15.30 13.81 -5.71
CA GLU A 59 14.67 14.94 -6.40
C GLU A 59 14.73 14.76 -7.92
N ALA A 60 15.91 14.42 -8.45
CA ALA A 60 16.10 14.19 -9.87
C ALA A 60 15.16 13.12 -10.43
N PHE A 61 14.98 11.99 -9.73
CA PHE A 61 14.02 10.95 -10.13
C PHE A 61 12.57 11.44 -10.12
N ARG A 62 12.18 12.24 -9.13
CA ARG A 62 10.81 12.82 -9.06
C ARG A 62 10.56 13.78 -10.22
N VAL A 63 11.52 14.66 -10.51
CA VAL A 63 11.45 15.59 -11.64
C VAL A 63 11.42 14.84 -12.97
N LEU A 64 12.25 13.81 -13.12
CA LEU A 64 12.29 12.99 -14.33
C LEU A 64 10.96 12.27 -14.56
N ALA A 65 10.40 11.63 -13.52
CA ALA A 65 9.10 10.96 -13.58
C ALA A 65 7.98 11.92 -14.03
N ALA A 66 7.96 13.14 -13.47
CA ALA A 66 7.00 14.17 -13.84
C ALA A 66 7.16 14.61 -15.31
N LYS A 67 8.40 14.84 -15.76
CA LYS A 67 8.70 15.25 -17.13
C LYS A 67 8.35 14.17 -18.16
N THR A 68 8.65 12.91 -17.87
CA THR A 68 8.41 11.79 -18.80
C THR A 68 7.01 11.18 -18.67
N ARG A 69 6.21 11.62 -17.69
CA ARG A 69 4.91 11.02 -17.33
C ARG A 69 5.00 9.51 -17.07
N ARG A 70 6.11 9.07 -16.47
CA ARG A 70 6.36 7.66 -16.13
C ARG A 70 6.31 7.47 -14.61
N LYS A 71 6.09 6.24 -14.16
CA LYS A 71 6.19 5.93 -12.74
C LYS A 71 7.65 5.87 -12.33
N GLN A 72 7.95 6.37 -11.13
CA GLN A 72 9.30 6.30 -10.55
C GLN A 72 9.81 4.85 -10.45
N GLN A 73 8.93 3.89 -10.21
CA GLN A 73 9.25 2.45 -10.19
C GLN A 73 9.79 1.96 -11.55
N ASP A 74 9.19 2.40 -12.65
CA ASP A 74 9.60 1.98 -13.99
C ASP A 74 10.99 2.55 -14.33
N LEU A 75 11.24 3.82 -13.95
CA LEU A 75 12.54 4.46 -14.14
C LEU A 75 13.63 3.80 -13.30
N LEU A 76 13.32 3.41 -12.06
CA LEU A 76 14.26 2.69 -11.21
C LEU A 76 14.58 1.30 -11.77
N GLY A 77 13.56 0.57 -12.25
CA GLY A 77 13.75 -0.74 -12.87
C GLY A 77 14.63 -0.67 -14.13
N GLU A 78 14.45 0.37 -14.95
CA GLU A 78 15.28 0.62 -16.13
C GLU A 78 16.73 0.93 -15.72
N ALA A 79 16.94 1.86 -14.78
CA ALA A 79 18.27 2.21 -14.31
C ALA A 79 19.05 1.01 -13.72
N ILE A 80 18.37 0.13 -12.98
CA ILE A 80 18.96 -1.11 -12.46
C ILE A 80 19.33 -2.05 -13.61
N SER A 81 18.44 -2.22 -14.60
CA SER A 81 18.70 -3.07 -15.76
C SER A 81 19.93 -2.59 -16.55
N ASP A 82 20.03 -1.27 -16.77
CA ASP A 82 21.18 -0.65 -17.41
C ASP A 82 22.48 -0.86 -16.61
N LEU A 83 22.40 -0.77 -15.29
CA LEU A 83 23.54 -0.99 -14.42
C LEU A 83 24.06 -2.43 -14.52
N VAL A 84 23.15 -3.42 -14.45
CA VAL A 84 23.52 -4.85 -14.60
C VAL A 84 24.12 -5.09 -15.99
N ALA A 85 23.50 -4.57 -17.05
CA ALA A 85 24.01 -4.70 -18.41
C ALA A 85 25.42 -4.10 -18.56
N LYS A 86 25.71 -2.96 -17.94
CA LYS A 86 27.05 -2.35 -17.93
C LYS A 86 28.09 -3.25 -17.23
N TYR A 87 27.75 -3.84 -16.10
CA TYR A 87 28.66 -4.75 -15.40
C TYR A 87 28.89 -6.04 -16.17
N ASP A 88 27.84 -6.63 -16.75
CA ASP A 88 27.95 -7.82 -17.58
C ASP A 88 28.81 -7.56 -18.83
N ALA A 89 28.62 -6.41 -19.48
CA ALA A 89 29.44 -6.01 -20.62
C ALA A 89 30.90 -5.83 -20.21
N ARG A 90 31.17 -5.17 -19.08
CA ARG A 90 32.53 -5.01 -18.55
C ARG A 90 33.17 -6.35 -18.22
N ALA A 91 32.42 -7.31 -17.68
CA ALA A 91 32.92 -8.65 -17.39
C ALA A 91 33.27 -9.43 -18.68
N LYS A 92 32.49 -9.23 -19.75
CA LYS A 92 32.65 -9.95 -21.02
C LYS A 92 33.71 -9.36 -21.96
N PHE A 93 33.89 -8.04 -21.93
CA PHE A 93 34.70 -7.31 -22.91
C PHE A 93 35.81 -6.46 -22.28
N GLY A 94 35.97 -6.48 -20.96
CA GLY A 94 36.88 -5.60 -20.23
C GLY A 94 38.30 -6.15 -19.99
N SER A 95 38.85 -6.97 -20.90
CA SER A 95 40.28 -7.36 -20.89
C SER A 95 41.10 -6.50 -21.85
#